data_AF-A0AAA9SC33-F1
#
_entry.id   AF-A0AAA9SC33-F1
#
_cell.length_a   1.000
_cell.length_b   1.000
_cell.length_c   1.000
_cell.angle_alpha   90.00
_cell.angle_beta   90.00
_cell.angle_gamma   90.00
#
_symmetry.space_group_name_H-M   'P 1'
#
loop_
_entity.id
_entity.type
_entity.pdbx_description
1 polymer ?
#
loop_
_entity_poly.entity_id
_entity_poly.type
_entity_poly.pdbx_seq_one_letter_code
_entity_poly.pdbx_strand_id
1 'polypeptide(L)' 'MPLEGPHAVLLLGLDLGCVNMVKRTKKVRIMGKYGTHYGAFLGKMVKKIEISQHDKYTCSFCGKTKMKR' A
#
# COMPACT_ATOMS: atom_id res chain seq x y z
N MET A 1 42.62 38.13 6.47
CA MET A 1 42.81 37.65 5.09
C MET A 1 41.83 36.51 4.85
N PRO A 2 40.62 36.82 4.38
CA PRO A 2 39.65 35.82 3.89
C PRO A 2 40.11 35.31 2.53
N LEU A 3 40.11 34.00 2.33
CA LEU A 3 40.22 33.41 0.99
C LEU A 3 38.95 32.60 0.73
N GLU A 4 37.99 33.27 0.11
CA GLU A 4 36.74 32.74 -0.40
C GLU A 4 37.02 31.81 -1.58
N GLY A 5 36.52 30.57 -1.53
CA GLY A 5 36.57 29.58 -2.62
C GLY A 5 35.15 29.29 -3.16
N PRO A 6 34.93 29.28 -4.48
CA PRO A 6 33.60 29.32 -5.08
C PRO A 6 33.07 27.92 -5.45
N HIS A 7 32.28 27.29 -4.59
CA HIS A 7 31.41 26.20 -5.01
C HIS A 7 30.04 26.33 -4.35
N ALA A 8 29.36 27.42 -4.73
CA ALA A 8 27.92 27.36 -4.88
C ALA A 8 27.55 26.17 -5.78
N VAL A 9 26.33 25.66 -5.61
CA VAL A 9 25.70 24.56 -6.34
C VAL A 9 25.90 23.16 -5.73
N LEU A 10 25.30 22.95 -4.55
CA LEU A 10 24.42 21.77 -4.41
C LEU A 10 23.13 22.15 -3.68
N LEU A 11 22.41 23.11 -4.28
CA LEU A 11 20.95 23.13 -4.21
C LEU A 11 20.47 21.79 -4.77
N LEU A 12 19.96 20.89 -3.95
CA LEU A 12 18.72 20.17 -4.21
C LEU A 12 18.15 19.77 -2.86
N GLY A 13 17.10 20.49 -2.46
CA GLY A 13 16.26 20.13 -1.34
C GLY A 13 15.80 18.68 -1.49
N LEU A 14 16.03 17.89 -0.45
CA LEU A 14 15.29 16.65 -0.27
C LEU A 14 13.90 17.07 0.17
N ASP A 15 13.04 17.34 -0.81
CA ASP A 15 11.60 17.25 -0.65
C ASP A 15 11.32 15.95 0.09
N LEU A 16 11.04 16.05 1.40
CA LEU A 16 10.54 14.98 2.24
C LEU A 16 9.06 14.72 1.88
N GLY A 17 8.83 14.56 0.59
CA GLY A 17 7.56 14.54 -0.11
C GLY A 17 7.44 13.28 -0.95
N CYS A 18 7.74 12.12 -0.37
CA CYS A 18 7.18 10.85 -0.81
C CYS A 18 7.45 9.82 0.30
N VAL A 19 6.58 9.78 1.32
CA VAL A 19 6.49 8.57 2.15
C VAL A 19 5.96 7.48 1.23
N ASN A 20 6.93 6.77 0.66
CA ASN A 20 6.83 5.54 -0.11
C ASN A 20 5.58 4.74 0.27
N MET A 21 4.64 4.61 -0.68
CA MET A 21 3.75 3.47 -0.69
C MET A 21 4.62 2.23 -0.89
N VAL A 22 5.19 1.70 0.19
CA VAL A 22 5.93 0.43 0.17
C VAL A 22 4.94 -0.61 -0.32
N LYS A 23 5.13 -1.07 -1.57
CA LYS A 23 4.28 -2.09 -2.17
C LYS A 23 4.31 -3.31 -1.26
N ARG A 24 3.20 -3.59 -0.57
CA ARG A 24 3.05 -4.79 0.26
C ARG A 24 3.27 -6.04 -0.62
N THR A 25 3.76 -7.11 0.01
CA THR A 25 4.15 -8.37 -0.66
C THR A 25 3.10 -8.85 -1.67
N LYS A 26 3.54 -9.11 -2.92
CA LYS A 26 2.65 -9.45 -4.05
C LYS A 26 1.79 -10.68 -3.76
N LYS A 27 2.38 -11.69 -3.11
CA LYS A 27 1.75 -12.99 -2.81
C LYS A 27 0.80 -12.92 -1.62
N VAL A 28 1.26 -12.38 -0.49
CA VAL A 28 0.58 -12.50 0.81
C VAL A 28 -0.45 -11.37 1.01
N ARG A 29 -0.13 -10.12 0.66
CA ARG A 29 -1.06 -8.96 0.77
C ARG A 29 -1.83 -8.95 2.11
N ILE A 30 -3.16 -9.10 2.08
CA ILE A 30 -4.06 -9.05 3.24
C ILE A 30 -3.72 -10.14 4.27
N MET A 31 -3.21 -11.30 3.82
CA MET A 31 -2.75 -12.39 4.70
C MET A 31 -1.55 -12.02 5.58
N GLY A 32 -0.89 -10.88 5.34
CA GLY A 32 0.24 -10.43 6.15
C GLY A 32 -0.12 -10.20 7.62
N LYS A 33 -1.41 -9.96 7.93
CA LYS A 33 -1.89 -9.80 9.31
C LYS A 33 -1.91 -11.10 10.12
N TYR A 34 -1.86 -12.27 9.46
CA TYR A 34 -1.92 -13.59 10.10
C TYR A 34 -0.57 -14.30 10.20
N GLY A 35 0.52 -13.69 9.69
CA GLY A 35 1.86 -14.29 9.70
C GLY A 35 1.90 -15.69 9.04
N THR A 36 2.64 -16.61 9.65
CA THR A 36 2.85 -17.99 9.16
C THR A 36 2.09 -19.06 9.95
N HIS A 37 0.99 -18.71 10.62
CA HIS A 37 0.32 -19.62 11.59
C HIS A 37 -0.38 -20.85 10.97
N TYR A 38 -0.96 -20.73 9.77
CA TYR A 38 -1.93 -21.71 9.24
C TYR A 38 -1.51 -22.36 7.92
N GLY A 39 -0.32 -22.03 7.41
CA GLY A 39 0.19 -22.57 6.16
C GLY A 39 -0.47 -22.01 4.89
N ALA A 40 0.10 -22.37 3.73
CA ALA A 40 -0.21 -21.73 2.45
C ALA A 40 -1.62 -22.04 1.89
N PHE A 41 -2.19 -23.20 2.23
CA PHE A 41 -3.52 -23.60 1.74
C PHE A 41 -4.63 -22.76 2.39
N LEU A 42 -4.64 -22.72 3.72
CA LEU A 42 -5.60 -21.90 4.48
C LEU A 42 -5.46 -20.41 4.14
N GLY A 43 -4.22 -19.91 4.01
CA GLY A 43 -3.99 -18.52 3.58
C GLY A 43 -4.57 -18.18 2.20
N LYS A 44 -4.59 -19.12 1.25
CA LYS A 44 -5.23 -18.91 -0.06
C LYS A 44 -6.75 -18.85 0.04
N MET A 45 -7.36 -19.68 0.89
CA MET A 45 -8.82 -19.70 1.08
C MET A 45 -9.30 -18.42 1.78
N VAL A 46 -8.68 -18.06 2.90
CA VAL A 46 -9.07 -16.86 3.67
C VAL A 46 -8.88 -15.60 2.82
N LYS A 47 -7.80 -15.51 2.03
CA LYS A 47 -7.59 -14.38 1.11
C LYS A 47 -8.74 -14.19 0.13
N LYS A 48 -9.32 -15.26 -0.43
CA LYS A 48 -10.46 -15.16 -1.36
C LYS A 48 -11.70 -14.61 -0.64
N ILE A 49 -11.95 -15.08 0.57
CA ILE A 49 -13.11 -14.68 1.38
C ILE A 49 -12.99 -13.22 1.80
N GLU A 50 -11.83 -12.79 2.28
CA GLU A 50 -11.58 -11.40 2.69
C GLU A 50 -11.67 -10.41 1.53
N ILE A 51 -11.15 -10.77 0.35
CA ILE A 51 -11.27 -9.92 -0.83
C ILE A 51 -12.74 -9.74 -1.19
N SER A 52 -13.52 -10.83 -1.22
CA SER A 52 -14.96 -10.77 -1.49
C SER A 52 -15.70 -9.95 -0.42
N GLN A 53 -15.32 -10.05 0.84
CA GLN A 53 -15.98 -9.32 1.91
C GLN A 53 -15.70 -7.82 1.87
N HIS A 54 -14.45 -7.43 1.60
CA HIS A 54 -14.03 -6.02 1.53
C HIS A 54 -14.23 -5.38 0.15
N ASP A 55 -14.78 -6.12 -0.81
CA ASP A 55 -15.09 -5.58 -2.13
C ASP A 55 -16.25 -4.58 -2.05
N LYS A 56 -16.22 -3.57 -2.92
CA LYS A 56 -17.31 -2.61 -3.04
C LYS A 56 -18.27 -3.11 -4.09
N TYR A 57 -19.54 -3.25 -3.71
CA TYR A 57 -20.59 -3.67 -4.64
C TYR A 57 -21.33 -2.47 -5.24
N THR A 58 -21.75 -2.65 -6.49
CA THR A 58 -22.63 -1.71 -7.17
C THR A 58 -24.05 -1.92 -6.69
N CYS A 59 -24.67 -0.85 -6.22
CA CYS A 59 -26.09 -0.80 -5.88
C CYS A 59 -26.96 -0.93 -7.15
N SER A 60 -27.82 -1.93 -7.24
CA SER A 60 -28.74 -2.10 -8.38
C SER A 60 -29.81 -1.01 -8.47
N PHE A 61 -30.20 -0.44 -7.33
CA PHE A 61 -31.21 0.62 -7.27
C PHE A 61 -30.63 2.00 -7.63
N CYS A 62 -29.44 2.29 -7.12
CA CYS A 62 -28.87 3.64 -7.09
C CYS A 62 -27.60 3.80 -7.94
N GLY A 63 -27.10 2.72 -8.56
CA GLY A 63 -25.93 2.72 -9.46
C GLY A 63 -24.57 3.00 -8.80
N LYS A 64 -24.54 3.33 -7.50
CA LYS A 64 -23.32 3.74 -6.79
C LYS A 64 -22.48 2.53 -6.38
N THR A 65 -21.18 2.56 -6.66
CA THR A 65 -20.14 1.58 -6.27
C THR A 65 -19.53 1.90 -4.90
N LYS A 66 -20.39 2.14 -3.90
CA LYS A 66 -19.96 2.51 -2.54
C LYS A 66 -20.48 1.57 -1.46
N MET A 67 -21.26 0.55 -1.84
CA MET A 67 -21.87 -0.37 -0.89
C MET A 67 -20.83 -1.39 -0.41
N LYS A 68 -20.83 -1.66 0.88
CA LYS A 68 -20.02 -2.69 1.55
C LYS A 68 -20.97 -3.68 2.22
N ARG A 69 -20.51 -4.92 2.40
CA ARG A 69 -21.22 -5.90 3.23
C ARG A 69 -21.05 -5.61 4.71
#